data_AF-G5JRZ4-F1
#
_entry.id   AF-G5JRZ4-F1
#
_cell.length_a   1.000
_cell.length_b   1.000
_cell.length_c   1.000
_cell.angle_alpha   90.00
_cell.angle_beta   90.00
_cell.angle_gamma   90.00
#
_symmetry.space_group_name_H-M   'P 1'
#
loop_
_entity.id
_entity.type
_entity.pdbx_description
1 polymer ?
#
loop_
_entity_poly.entity_id
_entity_poly.type
_entity_poly.pdbx_seq_one_letter_code
_entity_poly.pdbx_strand_id
1 'polypeptide(L)'
;MKAKQIYGFRKSKVVKSLCGAVLGATALMALTGHRAAAEEVSETTSTSGVDTKVVGTETGNPATNLPEAQGPASDQASQSQAQAGQNNGEKLVVEAPSPELEQAVKEAYQAGVTVQEEADVDAGTVQTSDQAAAKQAEIDADYAQQVEQIKTTVNSYKEEVAKHKAEVEQIDAENKAAAEQYDKDLAAHQAEVGRINAANAAAKSDYEAKLAQYQKDLKAIQNTNKNNETAYQAALAAYQAELERVRKANGDAKAAYDQAVKDNKAKNAEIAAENAAIKQRNADAKTKYDAAVKQYEADLAAIQQGNKDNEADYQAKKQAYETELARVQKANADAKAAYDQAVKDNKAKNAEIAAENAAIKQRNADAKADYEAKLAKSPWC
;
A
#
# COMPACT_ATOMS: atom_id res chain seq x y z
N MET A 1 -3.63 13.35 -77.63
CA MET A 1 -3.11 11.97 -77.46
C MET A 1 -4.28 11.03 -77.20
N LYS A 2 -4.23 9.77 -77.65
CA LYS A 2 -5.27 8.77 -77.36
C LYS A 2 -5.10 8.27 -75.92
N ALA A 3 -6.16 8.29 -75.11
CA ALA A 3 -6.24 7.53 -73.86
C ALA A 3 -7.51 6.67 -73.91
N LYS A 4 -7.31 5.36 -74.00
CA LYS A 4 -8.36 4.34 -74.03
C LYS A 4 -8.25 3.54 -72.74
N GLN A 5 -9.30 3.47 -71.94
CA GLN A 5 -9.45 2.41 -70.94
C GLN A 5 -10.82 1.76 -71.10
N ILE A 6 -10.81 0.43 -71.17
CA ILE A 6 -11.98 -0.45 -71.17
C ILE A 6 -11.76 -1.43 -70.03
N TYR A 7 -12.67 -1.49 -69.06
CA TYR A 7 -12.92 -2.67 -68.24
C TYR A 7 -14.39 -2.71 -67.81
N GLY A 8 -14.96 -3.91 -67.66
CA GLY A 8 -16.34 -4.13 -67.18
C GLY A 8 -16.43 -5.44 -66.40
N PHE A 9 -17.36 -5.57 -65.42
CA PHE A 9 -18.58 -6.41 -65.43
C PHE A 9 -19.12 -6.50 -63.96
N ARG A 10 -20.41 -6.73 -63.63
CA ARG A 10 -21.67 -6.89 -64.39
C ARG A 10 -22.88 -6.56 -63.48
N LYS A 11 -23.91 -5.91 -64.06
CA LYS A 11 -25.37 -5.94 -63.74
C LYS A 11 -25.85 -6.25 -62.29
N SER A 12 -26.68 -5.34 -61.76
CA SER A 12 -27.95 -5.74 -61.11
C SER A 12 -29.07 -4.74 -61.47
N LYS A 13 -30.33 -5.17 -61.34
CA LYS A 13 -31.54 -4.42 -61.76
C LYS A 13 -32.23 -3.79 -60.55
N VAL A 14 -32.43 -2.46 -60.55
CA VAL A 14 -33.60 -1.80 -59.96
C VAL A 14 -34.04 -0.68 -60.92
N VAL A 15 -35.34 -0.38 -60.97
CA VAL A 15 -36.01 0.41 -62.01
C VAL A 15 -36.71 1.61 -61.36
N LYS A 16 -37.01 2.64 -62.19
CA LYS A 16 -37.80 3.88 -61.96
C LYS A 16 -36.87 5.10 -61.75
N SER A 17 -37.05 6.23 -62.47
CA SER A 17 -38.12 6.61 -63.41
C SER A 17 -37.73 7.82 -64.30
N LEU A 18 -38.49 8.02 -65.38
CA LEU A 18 -38.71 9.31 -66.08
C LEU A 18 -37.48 10.00 -66.74
N CYS A 19 -37.33 9.81 -68.06
CA CYS A 19 -37.54 10.86 -69.08
C CYS A 19 -37.17 10.36 -70.49
N GLY A 20 -37.63 11.06 -71.54
CA GLY A 20 -37.19 10.80 -72.92
C GLY A 20 -38.26 10.20 -73.85
N ALA A 21 -39.37 10.91 -74.06
CA ALA A 21 -40.22 10.66 -75.23
C ALA A 21 -39.51 11.20 -76.48
N VAL A 22 -38.75 10.35 -77.17
CA VAL A 22 -38.19 10.67 -78.50
C VAL A 22 -39.27 10.36 -79.54
N LEU A 23 -39.93 11.41 -80.01
CA LEU A 23 -40.77 11.35 -81.21
C LEU A 23 -39.86 11.14 -82.43
N GLY A 24 -40.25 10.26 -83.33
CA GLY A 24 -39.49 9.99 -84.55
C GLY A 24 -40.31 9.26 -85.61
N ALA A 25 -39.97 9.55 -86.86
CA ALA A 25 -40.42 8.90 -88.09
C ALA A 25 -41.84 9.24 -88.63
N THR A 26 -41.85 10.30 -89.44
CA THR A 26 -42.27 10.27 -90.87
C THR A 26 -43.68 9.79 -91.24
N ALA A 27 -44.53 10.72 -91.67
CA ALA A 27 -45.52 10.47 -92.72
C ALA A 27 -44.92 10.85 -94.09
N LEU A 28 -45.02 9.96 -95.09
CA LEU A 28 -44.42 10.10 -96.41
C LEU A 28 -45.50 9.96 -97.49
N MET A 29 -45.43 10.81 -98.53
CA MET A 29 -46.18 10.73 -99.80
C MET A 29 -47.72 10.96 -99.71
N ALA A 30 -48.43 11.36 -100.76
CA ALA A 30 -48.05 11.59 -102.16
C ALA A 30 -48.80 12.77 -102.80
N LEU A 31 -48.24 13.33 -103.89
CA LEU A 31 -48.99 14.14 -104.85
C LEU A 31 -49.97 13.28 -105.66
N THR A 32 -51.09 13.86 -106.12
CA THR A 32 -51.57 13.72 -107.51
C THR A 32 -52.59 14.81 -107.89
N GLY A 33 -52.37 15.43 -109.06
CA GLY A 33 -53.33 15.93 -110.08
C GLY A 33 -54.71 16.49 -109.69
N HIS A 34 -55.22 17.52 -110.35
CA HIS A 34 -55.14 17.71 -111.81
C HIS A 34 -55.08 19.20 -112.20
N ARG A 35 -54.35 19.51 -113.28
CA ARG A 35 -54.61 20.71 -114.09
C ARG A 35 -55.69 20.42 -115.13
N ALA A 36 -56.40 21.46 -115.55
CA ALA A 36 -57.31 21.40 -116.67
C ALA A 36 -56.58 21.08 -117.98
N ALA A 37 -57.26 20.36 -118.85
CA ALA A 37 -57.05 20.39 -120.30
C ALA A 37 -58.45 20.37 -120.94
N ALA A 38 -58.88 21.53 -121.44
CA ALA A 38 -59.88 21.53 -122.50
C ALA A 38 -59.09 21.29 -123.79
N GLU A 39 -59.36 20.18 -124.47
CA GLU A 39 -58.74 19.89 -125.76
C GLU A 39 -59.55 20.62 -126.85
N GLU A 40 -58.89 21.54 -127.57
CA GLU A 40 -59.38 21.96 -128.89
C GLU A 40 -59.12 20.84 -129.91
N VAL A 41 -59.93 20.79 -130.98
CA VAL A 41 -59.49 20.79 -132.40
C VAL A 41 -60.61 20.30 -133.33
N SER A 42 -60.64 20.91 -134.51
CA SER A 42 -61.43 20.63 -135.73
C SER A 42 -62.95 20.83 -135.64
N GLU A 43 -63.51 21.87 -136.24
CA GLU A 43 -63.54 22.26 -137.68
C GLU A 43 -64.50 21.46 -138.57
N THR A 44 -65.43 22.22 -139.19
CA THR A 44 -66.10 21.97 -140.49
C THR A 44 -67.01 20.72 -140.55
N THR A 45 -68.20 20.70 -141.17
CA THR A 45 -68.65 21.43 -142.38
C THR A 45 -70.17 21.32 -142.49
N SER A 46 -70.84 22.33 -143.07
CA SER A 46 -72.02 22.25 -143.99
C SER A 46 -73.26 21.40 -143.65
N THR A 47 -74.48 21.69 -144.11
CA THR A 47 -75.09 22.84 -144.80
C THR A 47 -76.60 22.65 -144.71
N SER A 48 -77.36 23.69 -144.39
CA SER A 48 -78.77 23.75 -144.82
C SER A 48 -78.81 24.12 -146.30
N GLY A 49 -79.39 23.26 -147.15
CA GLY A 49 -79.43 23.50 -148.60
C GLY A 49 -80.58 22.76 -149.28
N VAL A 50 -81.71 23.45 -149.42
CA VAL A 50 -82.66 23.21 -150.53
C VAL A 50 -82.35 24.29 -151.58
N ASP A 51 -82.38 23.91 -152.85
CA ASP A 51 -81.87 24.68 -154.00
C ASP A 51 -82.26 26.16 -154.06
N THR A 52 -81.27 27.00 -154.40
CA THR A 52 -81.43 27.96 -155.51
C THR A 52 -80.07 28.42 -156.06
N LYS A 53 -79.93 28.41 -157.38
CA LYS A 53 -78.67 28.54 -158.12
C LYS A 53 -78.33 30.00 -158.45
N VAL A 54 -77.35 30.61 -157.79
CA VAL A 54 -76.72 31.88 -158.21
C VAL A 54 -75.20 31.86 -158.01
N VAL A 55 -74.51 32.42 -159.00
CA VAL A 55 -73.06 32.54 -159.25
C VAL A 55 -72.23 33.01 -158.03
N GLY A 56 -71.01 32.48 -157.87
CA GLY A 56 -70.24 32.49 -156.61
C GLY A 56 -69.48 33.77 -156.20
N THR A 57 -69.12 33.82 -154.91
CA THR A 57 -68.35 34.88 -154.22
C THR A 57 -67.50 34.26 -153.08
N GLU A 58 -66.42 34.90 -152.65
CA GLU A 58 -65.33 34.26 -151.87
C GLU A 58 -65.60 34.06 -150.37
N THR A 59 -66.61 34.71 -149.79
CA THR A 59 -66.93 34.64 -148.34
C THR A 59 -68.31 34.06 -148.02
N GLY A 60 -69.11 33.71 -149.03
CA GLY A 60 -70.47 33.18 -148.85
C GLY A 60 -71.54 34.21 -148.45
N ASN A 61 -71.16 35.46 -148.16
CA ASN A 61 -72.08 36.57 -147.90
C ASN A 61 -72.04 37.58 -149.06
N PRO A 62 -73.19 38.05 -149.59
CA PRO A 62 -73.23 38.96 -150.74
C PRO A 62 -72.99 40.44 -150.35
N ALA A 63 -71.84 40.72 -149.73
CA ALA A 63 -71.45 42.09 -149.36
C ALA A 63 -71.03 42.89 -150.61
N THR A 64 -71.57 44.11 -150.76
CA THR A 64 -71.30 44.98 -151.93
C THR A 64 -70.05 45.85 -151.81
N ASN A 65 -69.36 45.80 -150.66
CA ASN A 65 -68.12 46.51 -150.38
C ASN A 65 -67.34 45.76 -149.28
N LEU A 66 -66.00 45.75 -149.37
CA LEU A 66 -65.11 44.93 -148.55
C LEU A 66 -65.55 43.44 -148.48
N PRO A 67 -65.69 42.74 -149.64
CA PRO A 67 -66.15 41.35 -149.69
C PRO A 67 -65.07 40.32 -149.29
N GLU A 68 -63.83 40.75 -149.06
CA GLU A 68 -62.68 39.88 -148.80
C GLU A 68 -62.84 39.11 -147.48
N ALA A 69 -62.38 37.85 -147.45
CA ALA A 69 -62.31 37.08 -146.22
C ALA A 69 -61.33 37.72 -145.24
N GLN A 70 -61.60 37.58 -143.93
CA GLN A 70 -60.61 37.92 -142.91
C GLN A 70 -59.33 37.11 -143.19
N GLY A 71 -58.24 37.82 -143.48
CA GLY A 71 -56.95 37.18 -143.76
C GLY A 71 -56.43 36.36 -142.57
N PRO A 72 -55.46 35.46 -142.79
CA PRO A 72 -54.86 34.69 -141.70
C PRO A 72 -54.35 35.62 -140.60
N ALA A 73 -54.53 35.21 -139.34
CA ALA A 73 -54.00 35.95 -138.21
C ALA A 73 -52.48 36.15 -138.35
N SER A 74 -51.99 37.33 -138.02
CA SER A 74 -50.55 37.62 -138.14
C SER A 74 -49.74 36.68 -137.25
N ASP A 75 -48.50 36.38 -137.64
CA ASP A 75 -47.63 35.48 -136.88
C ASP A 75 -47.51 35.93 -135.40
N GLN A 76 -47.49 37.24 -135.12
CA GLN A 76 -47.47 37.77 -133.77
C GLN A 76 -48.80 37.57 -133.01
N ALA A 77 -49.94 37.65 -133.68
CA ALA A 77 -51.24 37.39 -133.07
C ALA A 77 -51.41 35.90 -132.77
N SER A 78 -51.08 35.04 -133.74
CA SER A 78 -51.07 33.58 -133.59
C SER A 78 -50.09 33.13 -132.50
N GLN A 79 -48.90 33.72 -132.44
CA GLN A 79 -47.91 33.44 -131.38
C GLN A 79 -48.40 33.91 -130.01
N SER A 80 -48.97 35.12 -129.90
CA SER A 80 -49.52 35.65 -128.65
C SER A 80 -50.71 34.83 -128.14
N GLN A 81 -51.58 34.35 -129.05
CA GLN A 81 -52.70 33.47 -128.72
C GLN A 81 -52.25 32.06 -128.32
N ALA A 82 -51.27 31.46 -129.02
CA ALA A 82 -50.65 30.20 -128.63
C ALA A 82 -49.86 30.29 -127.30
N GLN A 83 -49.47 31.51 -126.90
CA GLN A 83 -48.85 31.81 -125.62
C GLN A 83 -49.82 32.33 -124.55
N ALA A 84 -51.13 32.41 -124.84
CA ALA A 84 -52.12 32.84 -123.86
C ALA A 84 -52.15 31.88 -122.65
N GLY A 85 -51.99 32.44 -121.45
CA GLY A 85 -51.88 31.67 -120.20
C GLY A 85 -50.49 31.08 -119.92
N GLN A 86 -49.47 31.34 -120.76
CA GLN A 86 -48.08 31.00 -120.44
C GLN A 86 -47.46 32.07 -119.51
N ASN A 87 -47.15 31.69 -118.28
CA ASN A 87 -46.56 32.58 -117.27
C ASN A 87 -45.03 32.47 -117.27
N ASN A 88 -44.39 32.91 -118.36
CA ASN A 88 -42.93 32.84 -118.57
C ASN A 88 -42.19 34.14 -118.20
N GLY A 89 -42.85 35.09 -117.55
CA GLY A 89 -42.22 36.32 -117.04
C GLY A 89 -41.49 36.12 -115.72
N GLU A 90 -40.77 37.17 -115.27
CA GLU A 90 -40.19 37.18 -113.93
C GLU A 90 -41.28 36.99 -112.86
N LYS A 91 -41.03 36.06 -111.92
CA LYS A 91 -41.93 35.85 -110.78
C LYS A 91 -41.79 37.03 -109.83
N LEU A 92 -42.92 37.57 -109.36
CA LEU A 92 -42.92 38.48 -108.23
C LEU A 92 -42.54 37.69 -106.97
N VAL A 93 -41.35 37.94 -106.45
CA VAL A 93 -40.89 37.39 -105.18
C VAL A 93 -41.56 38.17 -104.05
N VAL A 94 -42.15 37.44 -103.10
CA VAL A 94 -42.68 37.99 -101.86
C VAL A 94 -41.77 37.50 -100.74
N GLU A 95 -41.00 38.41 -100.14
CA GLU A 95 -40.16 38.09 -98.99
C GLU A 95 -41.00 38.10 -97.69
N ALA A 96 -40.71 37.14 -96.82
CA ALA A 96 -41.34 36.96 -95.50
C ALA A 96 -40.31 37.27 -94.40
N PRO A 97 -40.04 38.54 -94.06
CA PRO A 97 -39.06 38.89 -93.03
C PRO A 97 -39.55 38.49 -91.63
N SER A 98 -38.67 37.92 -90.81
CA SER A 98 -39.00 37.41 -89.47
C SER A 98 -38.09 38.00 -88.37
N PRO A 99 -38.19 39.31 -88.07
CA PRO A 99 -37.32 39.97 -87.09
C PRO A 99 -37.43 39.38 -85.68
N GLU A 100 -38.58 38.80 -85.31
CA GLU A 100 -38.76 38.06 -84.05
C GLU A 100 -37.92 36.77 -84.01
N LEU A 101 -37.76 36.08 -85.15
CA LEU A 101 -36.94 34.87 -85.25
C LEU A 101 -35.45 35.21 -85.20
N GLU A 102 -35.01 36.21 -85.96
CA GLU A 102 -33.64 36.74 -85.88
C GLU A 102 -33.26 37.15 -84.44
N GLN A 103 -34.18 37.84 -83.74
CA GLN A 103 -33.97 38.24 -82.36
C GLN A 103 -33.94 37.04 -81.39
N ALA A 104 -34.81 36.03 -81.56
CA ALA A 104 -34.77 34.82 -80.76
C ALA A 104 -33.46 34.01 -80.95
N VAL A 105 -33.00 33.89 -82.19
CA VAL A 105 -31.71 33.25 -82.54
C VAL A 105 -30.54 34.01 -81.89
N LYS A 106 -30.56 35.34 -81.92
CA LYS A 106 -29.55 36.19 -81.27
C LYS A 106 -29.54 36.03 -79.75
N GLU A 107 -30.70 35.96 -79.11
CA GLU A 107 -30.83 35.70 -77.67
C GLU A 107 -30.33 34.30 -77.29
N ALA A 108 -30.50 33.30 -78.17
CA ALA A 108 -29.96 31.97 -78.00
C ALA A 108 -28.42 31.96 -78.02
N TYR A 109 -27.81 32.61 -79.02
CA TYR A 109 -26.35 32.76 -79.07
C TYR A 109 -25.80 33.52 -77.87
N GLN A 110 -26.47 34.59 -77.41
CA GLN A 110 -26.07 35.34 -76.21
C GLN A 110 -26.19 34.51 -74.93
N ALA A 111 -27.13 33.57 -74.87
CA ALA A 111 -27.23 32.61 -73.79
C ALA A 111 -26.17 31.50 -73.85
N GLY A 112 -25.44 31.34 -74.97
CA GLY A 112 -24.50 30.25 -75.19
C GLY A 112 -25.14 28.98 -75.78
N VAL A 113 -26.39 29.06 -76.26
CA VAL A 113 -27.05 27.98 -76.99
C VAL A 113 -26.58 27.97 -78.44
N THR A 114 -26.17 26.81 -78.93
CA THR A 114 -25.83 26.61 -80.35
C THR A 114 -27.10 26.58 -81.19
N VAL A 115 -27.23 27.50 -82.13
CA VAL A 115 -28.28 27.48 -83.17
C VAL A 115 -27.68 26.95 -84.47
N GLN A 116 -28.47 26.25 -85.27
CA GLN A 116 -28.13 25.86 -86.64
C GLN A 116 -29.24 26.37 -87.55
N GLU A 117 -28.84 27.03 -88.64
CA GLU A 117 -29.74 27.51 -89.68
C GLU A 117 -29.95 26.37 -90.69
N GLU A 118 -31.22 26.06 -90.99
CA GLU A 118 -31.58 25.07 -92.00
C GLU A 118 -31.70 25.73 -93.38
N ALA A 119 -31.80 24.94 -94.45
CA ALA A 119 -31.88 25.49 -95.80
C ALA A 119 -33.27 26.11 -96.08
N ASP A 120 -33.29 27.19 -96.87
CA ASP A 120 -34.51 27.90 -97.27
C ASP A 120 -35.58 26.96 -97.84
N VAL A 121 -36.81 27.08 -97.35
CA VAL A 121 -37.96 26.28 -97.79
C VAL A 121 -38.79 27.09 -98.79
N ASP A 122 -38.72 26.75 -100.08
CA ASP A 122 -39.55 27.35 -101.12
C ASP A 122 -41.04 26.99 -100.90
N ALA A 123 -41.85 27.99 -100.53
CA ALA A 123 -43.28 27.87 -100.33
C ALA A 123 -44.08 27.66 -101.64
N GLY A 124 -43.42 27.74 -102.80
CA GLY A 124 -43.97 27.53 -104.12
C GLY A 124 -44.54 28.79 -104.79
N THR A 125 -45.11 28.63 -105.98
CA THR A 125 -45.67 29.74 -106.76
C THR A 125 -47.20 29.67 -106.81
N VAL A 126 -47.85 30.73 -106.35
CA VAL A 126 -49.31 30.89 -106.32
C VAL A 126 -49.79 31.80 -107.45
N GLN A 127 -51.10 31.79 -107.76
CA GLN A 127 -51.67 32.56 -108.89
C GLN A 127 -52.55 33.75 -108.47
N THR A 128 -52.88 33.89 -107.18
CA THR A 128 -53.71 35.00 -106.67
C THR A 128 -53.10 35.62 -105.40
N SER A 129 -53.47 36.87 -105.12
CA SER A 129 -53.11 37.56 -103.86
C SER A 129 -53.56 36.80 -102.62
N ASP A 130 -54.73 36.17 -102.68
CA ASP A 130 -55.35 35.54 -101.53
C ASP A 130 -54.63 34.22 -101.18
N GLN A 131 -54.14 33.51 -102.19
CA GLN A 131 -53.25 32.35 -102.02
C GLN A 131 -51.89 32.77 -101.47
N ALA A 132 -51.36 33.93 -101.89
CA ALA A 132 -50.11 34.47 -101.36
C ALA A 132 -50.26 34.87 -99.88
N ALA A 133 -51.34 35.56 -99.52
CA ALA A 133 -51.65 35.94 -98.14
C ALA A 133 -51.87 34.71 -97.24
N ALA A 134 -52.53 33.65 -97.75
CA ALA A 134 -52.67 32.40 -97.01
C ALA A 134 -51.30 31.71 -96.77
N LYS A 135 -50.42 31.69 -97.78
CA LYS A 135 -49.05 31.16 -97.64
C LYS A 135 -48.18 31.99 -96.71
N GLN A 136 -48.32 33.32 -96.75
CA GLN A 136 -47.65 34.22 -95.80
C GLN A 136 -48.07 33.88 -94.36
N ALA A 137 -49.37 33.72 -94.10
CA ALA A 137 -49.86 33.36 -92.77
C ALA A 137 -49.39 31.97 -92.28
N GLU A 138 -49.17 31.01 -93.20
CA GLU A 138 -48.53 29.72 -92.85
C GLU A 138 -47.06 29.90 -92.45
N ILE A 139 -46.30 30.73 -93.19
CA ILE A 139 -44.89 31.05 -92.89
C ILE A 139 -44.76 31.80 -91.56
N ASP A 140 -45.59 32.82 -91.33
CA ASP A 140 -45.61 33.60 -90.08
C ASP A 140 -45.92 32.71 -88.86
N ALA A 141 -46.83 31.73 -89.03
CA ALA A 141 -47.18 30.77 -88.00
C ALA A 141 -46.07 29.73 -87.73
N ASP A 142 -45.27 29.38 -88.73
CA ASP A 142 -44.09 28.51 -88.56
C ASP A 142 -42.97 29.26 -87.83
N TYR A 143 -42.63 30.48 -88.26
CA TYR A 143 -41.66 31.33 -87.57
C TYR A 143 -42.04 31.59 -86.11
N ALA A 144 -43.34 31.79 -85.82
CA ALA A 144 -43.82 31.91 -84.43
C ALA A 144 -43.57 30.62 -83.62
N GLN A 145 -43.72 29.43 -84.22
CA GLN A 145 -43.40 28.17 -83.56
C GLN A 145 -41.89 28.00 -83.34
N GLN A 146 -41.05 28.33 -84.32
CA GLN A 146 -39.59 28.31 -84.17
C GLN A 146 -39.13 29.23 -83.04
N VAL A 147 -39.66 30.46 -82.98
CA VAL A 147 -39.41 31.43 -81.90
C VAL A 147 -39.73 30.84 -80.52
N GLU A 148 -40.89 30.21 -80.35
CA GLU A 148 -41.27 29.63 -79.05
C GLU A 148 -40.43 28.39 -78.68
N GLN A 149 -40.02 27.57 -79.65
CA GLN A 149 -39.10 26.45 -79.43
C GLN A 149 -37.70 26.93 -79.01
N ILE A 150 -37.18 27.97 -79.67
CA ILE A 150 -35.91 28.61 -79.32
C ILE A 150 -35.98 29.21 -77.90
N LYS A 151 -37.00 30.04 -77.61
CA LYS A 151 -37.22 30.62 -76.27
C LYS A 151 -37.31 29.54 -75.19
N THR A 152 -38.06 28.47 -75.42
CA THR A 152 -38.20 27.35 -74.47
C THR A 152 -36.85 26.70 -74.19
N THR A 153 -36.06 26.44 -75.23
CA THR A 153 -34.71 25.86 -75.13
C THR A 153 -33.76 26.78 -74.37
N VAL A 154 -33.78 28.08 -74.68
CA VAL A 154 -32.94 29.11 -74.03
C VAL A 154 -33.30 29.29 -72.55
N ASN A 155 -34.58 29.30 -72.21
CA ASN A 155 -35.03 29.41 -70.83
C ASN A 155 -34.63 28.17 -70.01
N SER A 156 -34.86 26.97 -70.56
CA SER A 156 -34.42 25.71 -69.95
C SER A 156 -32.89 25.68 -69.74
N TYR A 157 -32.11 26.08 -70.74
CA TYR A 157 -30.65 26.17 -70.62
C TYR A 157 -30.21 27.15 -69.53
N LYS A 158 -30.82 28.35 -69.45
CA LYS A 158 -30.54 29.35 -68.40
C LYS A 158 -30.86 28.81 -67.01
N GLU A 159 -31.95 28.05 -66.85
CA GLU A 159 -32.30 27.38 -65.59
C GLU A 159 -31.27 26.31 -65.20
N GLU A 160 -30.85 25.46 -66.13
CA GLU A 160 -29.84 24.43 -65.86
C GLU A 160 -28.45 25.03 -65.55
N VAL A 161 -28.05 26.11 -66.22
CA VAL A 161 -26.83 26.86 -65.88
C VAL A 161 -26.93 27.46 -64.47
N ALA A 162 -28.09 28.00 -64.08
CA ALA A 162 -28.30 28.53 -62.73
C ALA A 162 -28.25 27.42 -61.66
N LYS A 163 -28.86 26.25 -61.92
CA LYS A 163 -28.80 25.08 -61.04
C LYS A 163 -27.37 24.57 -60.90
N HIS A 164 -26.66 24.38 -62.01
CA HIS A 164 -25.27 23.90 -61.99
C HIS A 164 -24.34 24.88 -61.27
N LYS A 165 -24.52 26.20 -61.46
CA LYS A 165 -23.75 27.20 -60.71
C LYS A 165 -24.00 27.10 -59.19
N ALA A 166 -25.26 26.94 -58.78
CA ALA A 166 -25.58 26.76 -57.36
C ALA A 166 -25.01 25.45 -56.79
N GLU A 167 -25.01 24.36 -57.56
CA GLU A 167 -24.39 23.08 -57.20
C GLU A 167 -22.87 23.21 -57.04
N VAL A 168 -22.18 23.93 -57.94
CA VAL A 168 -20.74 24.23 -57.80
C VAL A 168 -20.45 25.06 -56.55
N GLU A 169 -21.23 26.13 -56.30
CA GLU A 169 -21.07 26.95 -55.09
C GLU A 169 -21.32 26.14 -53.80
N GLN A 170 -22.26 25.18 -53.82
CA GLN A 170 -22.48 24.25 -52.70
C GLN A 170 -21.29 23.30 -52.52
N ILE A 171 -20.81 22.67 -53.60
CA ILE A 171 -19.68 21.71 -53.54
C ILE A 171 -18.40 22.41 -53.06
N ASP A 172 -18.13 23.64 -53.50
CA ASP A 172 -16.98 24.42 -53.03
C ASP A 172 -17.08 24.76 -51.54
N ALA A 173 -18.28 25.07 -51.05
CA ALA A 173 -18.52 25.31 -49.63
C ALA A 173 -18.37 24.03 -48.79
N GLU A 174 -18.89 22.89 -49.25
CA GLU A 174 -18.75 21.58 -48.61
C GLU A 174 -17.29 21.13 -48.57
N ASN A 175 -16.55 21.24 -49.68
CA ASN A 175 -15.13 20.91 -49.77
C ASN A 175 -14.29 21.78 -48.81
N LYS A 176 -14.59 23.08 -48.73
CA LYS A 176 -13.92 23.99 -47.79
C LYS A 176 -14.20 23.60 -46.34
N ALA A 177 -15.46 23.31 -46.00
CA ALA A 177 -15.83 22.87 -44.65
C ALA A 177 -15.17 21.54 -44.28
N ALA A 178 -15.08 20.59 -45.21
CA ALA A 178 -14.39 19.32 -45.03
C ALA A 178 -12.88 19.48 -44.80
N ALA A 179 -12.23 20.38 -45.53
CA ALA A 179 -10.81 20.72 -45.32
C ALA A 179 -10.58 21.37 -43.94
N GLU A 180 -11.39 22.36 -43.57
CA GLU A 180 -11.31 22.98 -42.24
C GLU A 180 -11.59 22.00 -41.09
N GLN A 181 -12.43 20.98 -41.30
CA GLN A 181 -12.69 19.93 -40.33
C GLN A 181 -11.51 18.95 -40.23
N TYR A 182 -10.95 18.53 -41.36
CA TYR A 182 -9.75 17.69 -41.41
C TYR A 182 -8.57 18.30 -40.66
N ASP A 183 -8.30 19.59 -40.85
CA ASP A 183 -7.20 20.29 -40.18
C ASP A 183 -7.43 20.37 -38.65
N LYS A 184 -8.67 20.57 -38.20
CA LYS A 184 -9.04 20.53 -36.77
C LYS A 184 -8.84 19.14 -36.17
N ASP A 185 -9.29 18.10 -36.86
CA ASP A 185 -9.18 16.71 -36.40
C ASP A 185 -7.72 16.24 -36.36
N LEU A 186 -6.91 16.64 -37.35
CA LEU A 186 -5.47 16.39 -37.37
C LEU A 186 -4.75 17.08 -36.20
N ALA A 187 -5.07 18.35 -35.92
CA ALA A 187 -4.52 19.08 -34.78
C ALA A 187 -4.94 18.47 -33.43
N ALA A 188 -6.21 18.07 -33.29
CA ALA A 188 -6.71 17.39 -32.09
C ALA A 188 -6.03 16.04 -31.86
N HIS A 189 -5.86 15.24 -32.92
CA HIS A 189 -5.14 13.96 -32.86
C HIS A 189 -3.66 14.15 -32.48
N GLN A 190 -2.96 15.13 -33.05
CA GLN A 190 -1.58 15.45 -32.68
C GLN A 190 -1.44 15.88 -31.22
N ALA A 191 -2.38 16.70 -30.72
CA ALA A 191 -2.42 17.09 -29.31
C ALA A 191 -2.64 15.89 -28.37
N GLU A 192 -3.54 14.98 -28.73
CA GLU A 192 -3.82 13.77 -27.94
C GLU A 192 -2.62 12.80 -27.94
N VAL A 193 -1.96 12.59 -29.07
CA VAL A 193 -0.70 11.82 -29.14
C VAL A 193 0.38 12.45 -28.25
N GLY A 194 0.51 13.78 -28.25
CA GLY A 194 1.40 14.51 -27.35
C GLY A 194 1.05 14.27 -25.87
N ARG A 195 -0.24 14.35 -25.51
CA ARG A 195 -0.75 14.13 -24.15
C ARG A 195 -0.48 12.70 -23.67
N ILE A 196 -0.74 11.69 -24.50
CA ILE A 196 -0.49 10.27 -24.19
C ILE A 196 1.00 10.03 -23.99
N ASN A 197 1.86 10.55 -24.86
CA ASN A 197 3.31 10.40 -24.73
C ASN A 197 3.85 11.05 -23.45
N ALA A 198 3.38 12.25 -23.10
CA ALA A 198 3.74 12.92 -21.85
C ALA A 198 3.27 12.13 -20.61
N ALA A 199 2.03 11.62 -20.62
CA ALA A 199 1.49 10.80 -19.54
C ALA A 199 2.27 9.49 -19.36
N ASN A 200 2.63 8.81 -20.46
CA ASN A 200 3.44 7.59 -20.45
C ASN A 200 4.85 7.84 -19.91
N ALA A 201 5.49 8.96 -20.30
CA ALA A 201 6.80 9.34 -19.77
C ALA A 201 6.76 9.65 -18.26
N ALA A 202 5.72 10.36 -17.80
CA ALA A 202 5.51 10.63 -16.38
C ALA A 202 5.25 9.35 -15.57
N ALA A 203 4.38 8.46 -16.06
CA ALA A 203 4.08 7.18 -15.42
C ALA A 203 5.32 6.25 -15.34
N LYS A 204 6.14 6.23 -16.39
CA LYS A 204 7.42 5.50 -16.38
C LYS A 204 8.38 6.05 -15.32
N SER A 205 8.53 7.37 -15.24
CA SER A 205 9.38 8.04 -14.24
C SER A 205 8.94 7.76 -12.79
N ASP A 206 7.63 7.85 -12.52
CA ASP A 206 7.03 7.53 -11.21
C ASP A 206 7.22 6.04 -10.85
N TYR A 207 7.06 5.13 -11.82
CA TYR A 207 7.34 3.71 -11.62
C TYR A 207 8.83 3.44 -11.30
N GLU A 208 9.76 4.04 -12.04
CA GLU A 208 11.20 3.88 -11.81
C GLU A 208 11.61 4.43 -10.44
N ALA A 209 11.06 5.57 -10.03
CA ALA A 209 11.26 6.14 -8.69
C ALA A 209 10.72 5.22 -7.57
N LYS A 210 9.50 4.69 -7.73
CA LYS A 210 8.89 3.73 -6.78
C LYS A 210 9.68 2.43 -6.70
N LEU A 211 10.19 1.92 -7.82
CA LEU A 211 11.01 0.71 -7.87
C LEU A 211 12.35 0.92 -7.15
N ALA A 212 13.01 2.06 -7.37
CA ALA A 212 14.25 2.42 -6.67
C ALA A 212 14.05 2.55 -5.16
N GLN A 213 12.94 3.18 -4.74
CA GLN A 213 12.57 3.31 -3.33
C GLN A 213 12.27 1.94 -2.69
N TYR A 214 11.47 1.09 -3.36
CA TYR A 214 11.19 -0.27 -2.91
C TYR A 214 12.46 -1.12 -2.72
N GLN A 215 13.41 -1.04 -3.66
CA GLN A 215 14.70 -1.74 -3.54
C GLN A 215 15.56 -1.24 -2.38
N LYS A 216 15.48 0.05 -2.05
CA LYS A 216 16.17 0.67 -0.90
C LYS A 216 15.54 0.19 0.42
N ASP A 217 14.22 0.20 0.52
CA ASP A 217 13.49 -0.21 1.72
C ASP A 217 13.65 -1.72 1.98
N LEU A 218 13.60 -2.55 0.94
CA LEU A 218 13.85 -3.99 1.06
C LEU A 218 15.24 -4.28 1.64
N LYS A 219 16.29 -3.58 1.17
CA LYS A 219 17.66 -3.70 1.72
C LYS A 219 17.73 -3.23 3.17
N ALA A 220 17.05 -2.13 3.51
CA ALA A 220 17.01 -1.62 4.87
C ALA A 220 16.34 -2.62 5.83
N ILE A 221 15.20 -3.20 5.44
CA ILE A 221 14.48 -4.22 6.22
C ILE A 221 15.34 -5.49 6.38
N GLN A 222 15.98 -5.97 5.31
CA GLN A 222 16.88 -7.13 5.38
C GLN A 222 18.05 -6.91 6.34
N ASN A 223 18.69 -5.74 6.30
CA ASN A 223 19.78 -5.39 7.22
C ASN A 223 19.29 -5.26 8.66
N THR A 224 18.16 -4.60 8.91
CA THR A 224 17.55 -4.49 10.23
C THR A 224 17.21 -5.86 10.81
N ASN A 225 16.59 -6.75 10.02
CA ASN A 225 16.26 -8.10 10.46
C ASN A 225 17.52 -8.92 10.80
N LYS A 226 18.58 -8.82 9.99
CA LYS A 226 19.87 -9.49 10.27
C LYS A 226 20.53 -8.96 11.55
N ASN A 227 20.49 -7.65 11.77
CA ASN A 227 21.02 -7.03 12.98
C ASN A 227 20.22 -7.44 14.22
N ASN A 228 18.88 -7.47 14.12
CA ASN A 228 17.98 -7.89 15.19
C ASN A 228 18.19 -9.37 15.55
N GLU A 229 18.33 -10.26 14.57
CA GLU A 229 18.67 -11.67 14.80
C GLU A 229 20.01 -11.80 15.52
N THR A 230 21.04 -11.07 15.07
CA THR A 230 22.37 -11.09 15.70
C THR A 230 22.31 -10.59 17.16
N ALA A 231 21.57 -9.51 17.41
CA ALA A 231 21.38 -8.96 18.76
C ALA A 231 20.57 -9.90 19.66
N TYR A 232 19.54 -10.56 19.12
CA TYR A 232 18.75 -11.56 19.84
C TYR A 232 19.58 -12.76 20.26
N GLN A 233 20.37 -13.34 19.34
CA GLN A 233 21.26 -14.46 19.65
C GLN A 233 22.33 -14.07 20.70
N ALA A 234 22.89 -12.87 20.61
CA ALA A 234 23.83 -12.35 21.61
C ALA A 234 23.17 -12.18 23.00
N ALA A 235 21.95 -11.64 23.05
CA ALA A 235 21.19 -11.49 24.30
C ALA A 235 20.80 -12.85 24.91
N LEU A 236 20.42 -13.83 24.07
CA LEU A 236 20.11 -15.19 24.52
C LEU A 236 21.34 -15.89 25.10
N ALA A 237 22.50 -15.79 24.45
CA ALA A 237 23.75 -16.34 24.95
C ALA A 237 24.18 -15.69 26.28
N ALA A 238 24.06 -14.36 26.40
CA ALA A 238 24.34 -13.64 27.65
C ALA A 238 23.39 -14.07 28.79
N TYR A 239 22.10 -14.23 28.51
CA TYR A 239 21.11 -14.71 29.48
C TYR A 239 21.41 -16.13 29.95
N GLN A 240 21.76 -17.05 29.03
CA GLN A 240 22.14 -18.42 29.38
C GLN A 240 23.41 -18.47 30.24
N ALA A 241 24.43 -17.69 29.91
CA ALA A 241 25.65 -17.59 30.71
C ALA A 241 25.39 -17.06 32.13
N GLU A 242 24.55 -16.03 32.26
CA GLU A 242 24.18 -15.47 33.57
C GLU A 242 23.33 -16.45 34.39
N LEU A 243 22.41 -17.18 33.76
CA LEU A 243 21.61 -18.22 34.42
C LEU A 243 22.49 -19.32 35.02
N GLU A 244 23.49 -19.80 34.28
CA GLU A 244 24.45 -20.79 34.79
C GLU A 244 25.36 -20.21 35.88
N ARG A 245 25.80 -18.95 35.75
CA ARG A 245 26.56 -18.25 36.79
C ARG A 245 25.77 -18.17 38.11
N VAL A 246 24.48 -17.80 38.05
CA VAL A 246 23.59 -17.72 39.21
C VAL A 246 23.31 -19.11 39.80
N ARG A 247 23.07 -20.13 38.97
CA ARG A 247 22.92 -21.52 39.43
C ARG A 247 24.15 -22.00 40.18
N LYS A 248 25.36 -21.76 39.64
CA LYS A 248 26.61 -22.12 40.32
C LYS A 248 26.76 -21.37 41.64
N ALA A 249 26.57 -20.05 41.65
CA ALA A 249 26.70 -19.24 42.86
C ALA A 249 25.73 -19.70 43.97
N ASN A 250 24.49 -20.04 43.62
CA ASN A 250 23.51 -20.59 44.55
C ASN A 250 23.90 -21.99 45.06
N GLY A 251 24.47 -22.83 44.20
CA GLY A 251 25.02 -24.14 44.58
C GLY A 251 26.19 -24.03 45.56
N ASP A 252 27.17 -23.18 45.25
CA ASP A 252 28.33 -22.90 46.11
C ASP A 252 27.87 -22.33 47.47
N ALA A 253 26.94 -21.37 47.47
CA ALA A 253 26.38 -20.78 48.69
C ALA A 253 25.61 -21.81 49.54
N LYS A 254 24.84 -22.70 48.91
CA LYS A 254 24.16 -23.80 49.62
C LYS A 254 25.17 -24.78 50.23
N ALA A 255 26.23 -25.15 49.51
CA ALA A 255 27.27 -26.03 50.03
C ALA A 255 27.99 -25.42 51.24
N ALA A 256 28.31 -24.12 51.18
CA ALA A 256 28.89 -23.38 52.31
C ALA A 256 27.95 -23.32 53.52
N TYR A 257 26.65 -23.09 53.31
CA TYR A 257 25.63 -23.11 54.36
C TYR A 257 25.50 -24.49 55.01
N ASP A 258 25.35 -25.55 54.21
CA ASP A 258 25.21 -26.93 54.71
C ASP A 258 26.43 -27.35 55.53
N GLN A 259 27.64 -26.95 55.10
CA GLN A 259 28.88 -27.17 55.84
C GLN A 259 28.92 -26.37 57.16
N ALA A 260 28.54 -25.09 57.15
CA ALA A 260 28.47 -24.27 58.36
C ALA A 260 27.47 -24.83 59.39
N VAL A 261 26.33 -25.36 58.95
CA VAL A 261 25.35 -26.06 59.82
C VAL A 261 25.95 -27.32 60.40
N LYS A 262 26.69 -28.12 59.62
CA LYS A 262 27.39 -29.33 60.09
C LYS A 262 28.44 -29.00 61.15
N ASP A 263 29.25 -27.96 60.93
CA ASP A 263 30.29 -27.54 61.87
C ASP A 263 29.70 -26.93 63.16
N ASN A 264 28.60 -26.18 63.05
CA ASN A 264 27.87 -25.69 64.22
C ASN A 264 27.29 -26.86 65.04
N LYS A 265 26.72 -27.88 64.39
CA LYS A 265 26.22 -29.10 65.05
C LYS A 265 27.33 -29.87 65.77
N ALA A 266 28.53 -29.96 65.18
CA ALA A 266 29.70 -30.57 65.83
C ALA A 266 30.12 -29.79 67.09
N LYS A 267 30.30 -28.47 66.98
CA LYS A 267 30.63 -27.60 68.13
C LYS A 267 29.60 -27.66 69.24
N ASN A 268 28.31 -27.72 68.92
CA ASN A 268 27.25 -27.85 69.92
C ASN A 268 27.32 -29.20 70.66
N ALA A 269 27.75 -30.28 69.99
CA ALA A 269 27.97 -31.58 70.62
C ALA A 269 29.21 -31.57 71.55
N GLU A 270 30.30 -30.91 71.14
CA GLU A 270 31.48 -30.69 71.98
C GLU A 270 31.15 -29.87 73.24
N ILE A 271 30.43 -28.76 73.07
CA ILE A 271 29.95 -27.90 74.18
C ILE A 271 29.04 -28.70 75.13
N ALA A 272 28.15 -29.55 74.61
CA ALA A 272 27.30 -30.40 75.44
C ALA A 272 28.11 -31.42 76.25
N ALA A 273 29.14 -32.02 75.64
CA ALA A 273 30.03 -32.98 76.31
C ALA A 273 30.88 -32.32 77.40
N GLU A 274 31.49 -31.16 77.13
CA GLU A 274 32.29 -30.43 78.12
C GLU A 274 31.41 -29.88 79.26
N ASN A 275 30.19 -29.41 78.98
CA ASN A 275 29.24 -29.02 80.02
C ASN A 275 28.85 -30.20 80.94
N ALA A 276 28.69 -31.41 80.38
CA ALA A 276 28.46 -32.61 81.18
C ALA A 276 29.69 -32.97 82.03
N ALA A 277 30.89 -32.87 81.46
CA ALA A 277 32.14 -33.11 82.19
C ALA A 277 32.37 -32.08 83.32
N ILE A 278 32.13 -30.79 83.08
CA ILE A 278 32.17 -29.73 84.10
C ILE A 278 31.16 -30.01 85.21
N LYS A 279 29.93 -30.42 84.88
CA LYS A 279 28.92 -30.77 85.88
C LYS A 279 29.38 -31.94 86.77
N GLN A 280 30.02 -32.95 86.20
CA GLN A 280 30.60 -34.07 86.97
C GLN A 280 31.77 -33.61 87.85
N ARG A 281 32.75 -32.87 87.29
CA ARG A 281 33.89 -32.31 88.05
C ARG A 281 33.42 -31.47 89.23
N ASN A 282 32.36 -30.67 89.05
CA ASN A 282 31.77 -29.84 90.12
C ASN A 282 31.09 -30.69 91.20
N ALA A 283 30.40 -31.78 90.83
CA ALA A 283 29.80 -32.71 91.79
C ALA A 283 30.87 -33.46 92.60
N ASP A 284 31.92 -33.96 91.93
CA ASP A 284 33.06 -34.64 92.57
C ASP A 284 33.83 -33.69 93.49
N ALA A 285 34.07 -32.45 93.05
CA ALA A 285 34.71 -31.41 93.86
C ALA A 285 33.89 -31.07 95.10
N LYS A 286 32.56 -30.92 94.96
CA LYS A 286 31.67 -30.72 96.11
C LYS A 286 31.71 -31.91 97.08
N THR A 287 31.69 -33.14 96.58
CA THR A 287 31.74 -34.35 97.42
C THR A 287 33.05 -34.42 98.20
N LYS A 288 34.19 -34.11 97.56
CA LYS A 288 35.51 -34.03 98.21
C LYS A 288 35.57 -32.91 99.25
N TYR A 289 35.00 -31.74 98.95
CA TYR A 289 34.91 -30.62 99.88
C TYR A 289 34.06 -30.98 101.10
N ASP A 290 32.86 -31.52 100.91
CA ASP A 290 31.95 -31.93 102.00
C ASP A 290 32.59 -33.02 102.89
N ALA A 291 33.38 -33.93 102.29
CA ALA A 291 34.13 -34.94 103.04
C ALA A 291 35.30 -34.34 103.84
N ALA A 292 36.05 -33.40 103.25
CA ALA A 292 37.14 -32.69 103.92
C ALA A 292 36.63 -31.83 105.09
N VAL A 293 35.47 -31.18 104.94
CA VAL A 293 34.81 -30.43 106.03
C VAL A 293 34.43 -31.37 107.17
N LYS A 294 33.81 -32.53 106.89
CA LYS A 294 33.48 -33.52 107.93
C LYS A 294 34.71 -34.06 108.66
N GLN A 295 35.81 -34.30 107.93
CA GLN A 295 37.06 -34.73 108.55
C GLN A 295 37.62 -33.64 109.46
N TYR A 296 37.65 -32.39 108.99
CA TYR A 296 38.09 -31.24 109.77
C TYR A 296 37.23 -31.02 111.03
N GLU A 297 35.91 -31.17 110.94
CA GLU A 297 34.99 -31.10 112.09
C GLU A 297 35.27 -32.22 113.12
N ALA A 298 35.54 -33.45 112.65
CA ALA A 298 35.88 -34.58 113.51
C ALA A 298 37.26 -34.40 114.17
N ASP A 299 38.28 -33.97 113.43
CA ASP A 299 39.63 -33.69 113.94
C ASP A 299 39.59 -32.55 114.98
N LEU A 300 38.83 -31.49 114.70
CA LEU A 300 38.62 -30.38 115.64
C LEU A 300 37.93 -30.84 116.92
N ALA A 301 36.90 -31.69 116.83
CA ALA A 301 36.24 -32.27 118.00
C ALA A 301 37.19 -33.18 118.81
N ALA A 302 38.01 -34.00 118.14
CA ALA A 302 39.01 -34.85 118.78
C ALA A 302 40.10 -34.04 119.50
N ILE A 303 40.60 -32.95 118.88
CA ILE A 303 41.55 -32.02 119.51
C ILE A 303 40.92 -31.31 120.71
N GLN A 304 39.67 -30.84 120.59
CA GLN A 304 38.96 -30.21 121.71
C GLN A 304 38.74 -31.19 122.88
N GLN A 305 38.43 -32.45 122.61
CA GLN A 305 38.26 -33.46 123.64
C GLN A 305 39.60 -33.82 124.28
N GLY A 306 40.64 -34.10 123.48
CA GLY A 306 41.98 -34.37 123.98
C GLY A 306 42.55 -33.23 124.84
N ASN A 307 42.26 -31.97 124.49
CA ASN A 307 42.64 -30.82 125.32
C ASN A 307 41.89 -30.79 126.67
N LYS A 308 40.60 -31.15 126.70
CA LYS A 308 39.84 -31.28 127.96
C LYS A 308 40.35 -32.43 128.83
N ASP A 309 40.66 -33.57 128.21
CA ASP A 309 41.15 -34.75 128.90
C ASP A 309 42.57 -34.52 129.46
N ASN A 310 43.44 -33.86 128.69
CA ASN A 310 44.76 -33.42 129.15
C ASN A 310 44.67 -32.39 130.29
N GLU A 311 43.75 -31.44 130.23
CA GLU A 311 43.52 -30.48 131.32
C GLU A 311 43.01 -31.21 132.58
N ALA A 312 42.09 -32.15 132.43
CA ALA A 312 41.58 -32.96 133.55
C ALA A 312 42.68 -33.84 134.19
N ASP A 313 43.50 -34.52 133.39
CA ASP A 313 44.66 -35.28 133.85
C ASP A 313 45.72 -34.39 134.53
N TYR A 314 45.99 -33.21 133.97
CA TYR A 314 46.89 -32.23 134.57
C TYR A 314 46.39 -31.76 135.94
N GLN A 315 45.10 -31.39 136.07
CA GLN A 315 44.52 -30.99 137.35
C GLN A 315 44.51 -32.15 138.36
N ALA A 316 44.22 -33.38 137.93
CA ALA A 316 44.26 -34.56 138.80
C ALA A 316 45.69 -34.88 139.29
N LYS A 317 46.69 -34.81 138.41
CA LYS A 317 48.12 -34.99 138.76
C LYS A 317 48.60 -33.87 139.68
N LYS A 318 48.19 -32.63 139.43
CA LYS A 318 48.48 -31.49 140.31
C LYS A 318 47.90 -31.70 141.70
N GLN A 319 46.64 -32.11 141.82
CA GLN A 319 45.99 -32.40 143.11
C GLN A 319 46.65 -33.57 143.85
N ALA A 320 47.04 -34.62 143.13
CA ALA A 320 47.78 -35.75 143.71
C ALA A 320 49.16 -35.31 144.22
N TYR A 321 49.88 -34.48 143.45
CA TYR A 321 51.16 -33.90 143.86
C TYR A 321 51.03 -32.99 145.09
N GLU A 322 50.02 -32.12 145.14
CA GLU A 322 49.75 -31.25 146.30
C GLU A 322 49.41 -32.07 147.56
N THR A 323 48.66 -33.16 147.39
CA THR A 323 48.32 -34.09 148.49
C THR A 323 49.54 -34.84 149.00
N GLU A 324 50.38 -35.37 148.10
CA GLU A 324 51.61 -36.08 148.47
C GLU A 324 52.65 -35.13 149.08
N LEU A 325 52.76 -33.90 148.57
CA LEU A 325 53.61 -32.86 149.15
C LEU A 325 53.19 -32.54 150.59
N ALA A 326 51.89 -32.40 150.86
CA ALA A 326 51.37 -32.21 152.21
C ALA A 326 51.65 -33.41 153.13
N ARG A 327 51.51 -34.65 152.61
CA ARG A 327 51.86 -35.89 153.33
C ARG A 327 53.34 -35.94 153.70
N VAL A 328 54.23 -35.62 152.75
CA VAL A 328 55.68 -35.60 152.95
C VAL A 328 56.10 -34.49 153.92
N GLN A 329 55.51 -33.29 153.82
CA GLN A 329 55.75 -32.22 154.79
C GLN A 329 55.34 -32.63 156.21
N LYS A 330 54.16 -33.26 156.36
CA LYS A 330 53.73 -33.80 157.66
C LYS A 330 54.68 -34.88 158.17
N ALA A 331 55.04 -35.85 157.33
CA ALA A 331 55.96 -36.93 157.71
C ALA A 331 57.35 -36.39 158.13
N ASN A 332 57.85 -35.36 157.46
CA ASN A 332 59.10 -34.68 157.83
C ASN A 332 58.98 -33.90 159.16
N ALA A 333 57.83 -33.27 159.42
CA ALA A 333 57.56 -32.60 160.70
C ALA A 333 57.46 -33.62 161.85
N ASP A 334 56.72 -34.72 161.65
CA ASP A 334 56.60 -35.82 162.61
C ASP A 334 57.99 -36.46 162.88
N ALA A 335 58.78 -36.72 161.83
CA ALA A 335 60.13 -37.27 161.95
C ALA A 335 61.10 -36.30 162.65
N LYS A 336 61.00 -34.99 162.39
CA LYS A 336 61.76 -33.99 163.12
C LYS A 336 61.37 -33.94 164.61
N ALA A 337 60.08 -34.01 164.93
CA ALA A 337 59.62 -34.07 166.31
C ALA A 337 60.15 -35.32 167.04
N ALA A 338 60.12 -36.48 166.37
CA ALA A 338 60.70 -37.72 166.89
C ALA A 338 62.22 -37.64 167.09
N TYR A 339 62.95 -37.01 166.16
CA TYR A 339 64.39 -36.76 166.29
C TYR A 339 64.70 -35.81 167.46
N ASP A 340 64.01 -34.68 167.56
CA ASP A 340 64.20 -33.70 168.64
C ASP A 340 63.87 -34.33 170.02
N GLN A 341 62.88 -35.23 170.09
CA GLN A 341 62.58 -36.01 171.29
C GLN A 341 63.69 -37.02 171.60
N ALA A 342 64.17 -37.79 170.61
CA ALA A 342 65.29 -38.72 170.81
C ALA A 342 66.58 -38.01 171.26
N VAL A 343 66.81 -36.76 170.83
CA VAL A 343 67.92 -35.92 171.32
C VAL A 343 67.70 -35.49 172.78
N LYS A 344 66.47 -35.13 173.19
CA LYS A 344 66.14 -34.87 174.60
C LYS A 344 66.36 -36.11 175.47
N ASP A 345 65.89 -37.27 175.04
CA ASP A 345 65.98 -38.53 175.79
C ASP A 345 67.44 -38.98 175.93
N ASN A 346 68.25 -38.86 174.88
CA ASN A 346 69.70 -39.09 174.98
C ASN A 346 70.39 -38.10 175.90
N LYS A 347 69.98 -36.82 175.92
CA LYS A 347 70.52 -35.82 176.85
C LYS A 347 70.15 -36.14 178.30
N ALA A 348 68.95 -36.66 178.56
CA ALA A 348 68.53 -37.15 179.86
C ALA A 348 69.35 -38.37 180.31
N LYS A 349 69.49 -39.39 179.44
CA LYS A 349 70.34 -40.57 179.72
C LYS A 349 71.80 -40.22 179.98
N ASN A 350 72.36 -39.26 179.24
CA ASN A 350 73.72 -38.79 179.49
C ASN A 350 73.85 -38.06 180.85
N ALA A 351 72.79 -37.40 181.32
CA ALA A 351 72.76 -36.81 182.67
C ALA A 351 72.64 -37.89 183.76
N GLU A 352 71.85 -38.95 183.55
CA GLU A 352 71.81 -40.12 184.44
C GLU A 352 73.17 -40.82 184.51
N ILE A 353 73.80 -41.09 183.37
CA ILE A 353 75.15 -41.68 183.31
C ILE A 353 76.18 -40.78 184.01
N ALA A 354 76.08 -39.46 183.88
CA ALA A 354 76.97 -38.53 184.59
C ALA A 354 76.74 -38.57 186.12
N ALA A 355 75.48 -38.64 186.57
CA ALA A 355 75.12 -38.75 187.98
C ALA A 355 75.56 -40.10 188.57
N GLU A 356 75.40 -41.20 187.83
CA GLU A 356 75.83 -42.54 188.25
C GLU A 356 77.36 -42.64 188.31
N ASN A 357 78.08 -42.06 187.35
CA ASN A 357 79.55 -41.94 187.41
C ASN A 357 80.01 -41.09 188.60
N ALA A 358 79.28 -40.03 188.97
CA ALA A 358 79.56 -39.26 190.17
C ALA A 358 79.33 -40.08 191.45
N ALA A 359 78.23 -40.85 191.51
CA ALA A 359 77.93 -41.75 192.62
C ALA A 359 78.91 -42.94 192.73
N ILE A 360 79.49 -43.39 191.62
CA ILE A 360 80.59 -44.38 191.60
C ILE A 360 81.89 -43.75 192.10
N LYS A 361 82.23 -42.52 191.67
CA LYS A 361 83.38 -41.78 192.22
C LYS A 361 83.24 -41.57 193.74
N GLN A 362 82.06 -41.21 194.22
CA GLN A 362 81.79 -41.04 195.64
C GLN A 362 81.97 -42.37 196.39
N ARG A 363 81.33 -43.47 195.93
CA ARG A 363 81.54 -44.81 196.52
C ARG A 363 83.00 -45.25 196.54
N ASN A 364 83.78 -44.94 195.50
CA ASN A 364 85.21 -45.25 195.46
C ASN A 364 86.03 -44.40 196.45
N ALA A 365 85.65 -43.13 196.68
CA ALA A 365 86.25 -42.27 197.69
C ALA A 365 85.91 -42.75 199.12
N ASP A 366 84.65 -43.10 199.36
CA ASP A 366 84.18 -43.60 200.66
C ASP A 366 84.81 -44.97 200.99
N ALA A 367 84.90 -45.87 200.00
CA ALA A 367 85.58 -47.16 200.15
C ALA A 367 87.09 -47.02 200.39
N LYS A 368 87.74 -46.01 199.77
CA LYS A 368 89.14 -45.68 200.05
C LYS A 368 89.30 -45.14 201.48
N ALA A 369 88.42 -44.27 201.93
CA ALA A 369 88.43 -43.72 203.28
C ALA A 369 88.21 -44.81 204.35
N ASP A 370 87.31 -45.78 204.12
CA ASP A 370 87.11 -46.92 205.02
C ASP A 370 88.33 -47.87 205.04
N TYR A 371 89.02 -48.04 203.91
CA TYR A 371 90.27 -48.81 203.84
C TYR A 371 91.42 -48.13 204.61
N GLU A 372 91.58 -46.81 204.44
CA GLU A 372 92.58 -46.01 205.19
C GLU A 372 92.25 -45.92 206.69
N ALA A 373 90.96 -45.87 207.07
CA ALA A 373 90.53 -45.88 208.47
C ALA A 373 90.81 -47.23 209.16
N LYS A 374 90.68 -48.36 208.45
CA LYS A 374 91.00 -49.69 208.98
C LYS A 374 92.49 -49.92 209.23
N LEU A 375 93.37 -49.20 208.53
CA LEU A 375 94.82 -49.20 208.78
C LEU A 375 95.24 -48.41 210.03
N ALA A 376 94.40 -47.50 210.53
CA ALA A 376 94.72 -46.61 211.65
C ALA A 376 94.25 -47.10 213.04
N LYS A 377 93.55 -48.24 213.12
CA LYS A 377 93.05 -48.82 214.39
C LYS A 377 93.19 -50.34 214.45
N SER A 378 94.43 -50.84 214.57
CA SER A 378 94.74 -52.11 215.27
C SER A 378 96.25 -52.30 215.49
N PRO A 379 96.73 -52.32 216.75
CA PRO A 379 97.97 -52.97 217.17
C PRO A 379 97.68 -54.31 217.90
N TRP A 380 98.69 -55.19 217.98
CA TRP A 380 98.74 -56.40 218.83
C TRP A 380 97.75 -57.55 218.51
N CYS A 381 98.25 -58.78 218.73
CA CYS A 381 97.60 -60.09 218.55
C CYS A 381 97.10 -60.41 217.13
#